data_AF-A0A3D1IK56-F1
#
_entry.id   AF-A0A3D1IK56-F1
#
_cell.length_a   1.000
_cell.length_b   1.000
_cell.length_c   1.000
_cell.angle_alpha   90.00
_cell.angle_beta   90.00
_cell.angle_gamma   90.00
#
_symmetry.space_group_name_H-M   'P 1'
#
loop_
_entity.id
_entity.type
_entity.pdbx_description
1 polymer ?
#
loop_
_entity_poly.entity_id
_entity_poly.type
_entity_poly.pdbx_seq_one_letter_code
_entity_poly.pdbx_strand_id
1 'polypeptide(L)'
;MADLSASAQAKLLRAVQELAGEWVGGYDLRPVDIRLVVATNQSLRGLVEAGRFREDLYYRLVGVELRTPPLRRRRDDILELVEYFLARHHRFRRLSLSDGAAEALRSYDWPGNACELQRVIERVVTLAPGNVVRLSDLSPALTREYA
;
A
#
# COMPACT_ATOMS: atom_id res chain seq x y z
N MET A 1 11.24 5.93 -2.15
CA MET A 1 11.83 7.23 -1.78
C MET A 1 12.96 7.08 -0.76
N ALA A 2 12.70 6.41 0.36
CA ALA A 2 13.68 6.16 1.41
C ALA A 2 14.95 5.42 0.98
N ASP A 3 14.86 4.60 -0.08
CA ASP A 3 15.98 3.78 -0.58
C ASP A 3 16.78 4.45 -1.72
N LEU A 4 16.52 5.72 -2.03
CA LEU A 4 17.29 6.42 -3.06
C LEU A 4 18.73 6.64 -2.60
N SER A 5 19.68 6.32 -3.49
CA SER A 5 21.09 6.66 -3.29
C SER A 5 21.28 8.18 -3.17
N ALA A 6 22.34 8.61 -2.48
CA ALA A 6 22.63 10.05 -2.33
C ALA A 6 22.76 10.77 -3.67
N SER A 7 23.33 10.11 -4.70
CA SER A 7 23.40 10.63 -6.06
C SER A 7 22.01 10.81 -6.69
N ALA A 8 21.12 9.84 -6.52
CA ALA A 8 19.75 9.94 -7.02
C ALA A 8 18.96 11.05 -6.30
N GLN A 9 19.16 11.23 -4.99
CA GLN A 9 18.56 12.33 -4.23
C GLN A 9 19.03 13.71 -4.75
N ALA A 10 20.33 13.86 -5.06
CA ALA A 10 20.85 15.11 -5.63
C ALA A 10 20.25 15.41 -7.02
N LYS A 11 20.12 14.39 -7.88
CA LYS A 11 19.50 14.54 -9.21
C LYS A 11 18.02 14.91 -9.12
N LEU A 12 17.27 14.26 -8.21
CA LEU A 12 15.86 14.60 -8.00
C LEU A 12 15.71 16.03 -7.48
N LEU A 13 16.56 16.46 -6.54
CA LEU A 13 16.55 17.83 -6.03
C LEU A 13 16.72 18.84 -7.18
N ARG A 14 17.70 18.64 -8.06
CA ARG A 14 17.88 19.51 -9.24
C ARG A 14 16.64 19.50 -10.13
N ALA A 15 16.06 18.34 -10.42
CA ALA A 15 14.86 18.25 -11.25
C ALA A 15 13.66 19.01 -10.66
N VAL A 16 13.48 18.98 -9.33
CA VAL A 16 12.38 19.67 -8.64
C VAL A 16 12.65 21.17 -8.47
N GLN A 17 13.91 21.59 -8.40
CA GLN A 17 14.30 23.00 -8.29
C GLN A 17 14.30 23.71 -9.65
N GLU A 18 14.91 23.10 -10.65
CA GLU A 18 15.13 23.69 -11.98
C GLU A 18 13.97 23.42 -12.94
N LEU A 19 13.03 22.53 -12.58
CA LEU A 19 11.97 22.02 -13.47
C LEU A 19 12.55 21.55 -14.81
N ALA A 20 13.74 20.94 -14.74
CA ALA A 20 14.49 20.47 -15.88
C ALA A 20 15.40 19.32 -15.47
N GLY A 21 15.75 18.46 -16.43
CA GLY A 21 16.64 17.32 -16.19
C GLY A 21 17.47 16.96 -17.41
N GLU A 22 18.48 16.14 -17.17
CA GLU A 22 19.37 15.59 -18.20
C GLU A 22 19.09 14.10 -18.36
N TRP A 23 19.14 13.63 -19.61
CA TRP A 23 19.16 12.19 -19.88
C TRP A 23 20.49 11.59 -19.46
N VAL A 24 20.50 10.31 -19.09
CA VAL A 24 21.75 9.62 -18.72
C VAL A 24 22.72 9.64 -19.92
N GLY A 25 23.90 10.23 -19.72
CA GLY A 25 24.92 10.38 -20.76
C GLY A 25 24.73 11.59 -21.68
N GLY A 26 23.68 12.39 -21.49
CA GLY A 26 23.50 13.68 -22.14
C GLY A 26 23.93 14.84 -21.24
N TYR A 27 24.17 16.00 -21.85
CA TYR A 27 24.51 17.25 -21.15
C TYR A 27 23.44 18.34 -21.33
N ASP A 28 22.44 18.08 -22.17
CA ASP A 28 21.38 19.04 -22.46
C ASP A 28 20.33 19.02 -21.33
N LEU A 29 20.22 20.14 -20.63
CA LEU A 29 19.15 20.39 -19.68
C LEU A 29 17.82 20.56 -20.43
N ARG A 30 16.82 19.74 -20.14
CA ARG A 30 15.51 19.77 -20.80
C ARG A 30 14.41 20.10 -19.80
N PRO A 31 13.52 21.07 -20.09
CA PRO A 31 12.43 21.40 -19.20
C PRO A 31 11.47 20.22 -19.05
N VAL A 32 10.92 20.07 -17.84
CA VAL A 32 9.94 19.05 -17.49
C VAL A 32 8.76 19.69 -16.77
N ASP A 33 7.55 19.29 -17.16
CA ASP A 33 6.32 19.62 -16.43
C ASP A 33 5.88 18.37 -15.66
N ILE A 34 6.00 18.40 -14.33
CA ILE A 34 5.82 17.22 -13.49
C ILE A 34 4.94 17.52 -12.28
N ARG A 35 4.04 16.57 -11.99
CA ARG A 35 3.37 16.46 -10.68
C ARG A 35 4.03 15.33 -9.90
N LEU A 36 4.69 15.68 -8.79
CA LEU A 36 5.38 14.70 -7.97
C LEU A 36 4.46 14.15 -6.87
N VAL A 37 4.31 12.82 -6.84
CA VAL A 37 3.62 12.10 -5.76
C VAL A 37 4.61 11.13 -5.13
N VAL A 38 4.84 11.25 -3.83
CA VAL A 38 5.82 10.45 -3.10
C VAL A 38 5.10 9.58 -2.08
N ALA A 39 5.48 8.30 -2.05
CA ALA A 39 5.05 7.36 -1.03
C ALA A 39 6.27 6.67 -0.40
N THR A 40 6.23 6.46 0.92
CA THR A 40 7.24 5.72 1.64
C THR A 40 6.68 5.09 2.91
N ASN A 41 7.22 3.93 3.28
CA ASN A 41 6.95 3.22 4.52
C ASN A 41 7.91 3.61 5.66
N GLN A 42 8.89 4.49 5.41
CA GLN A 42 9.86 4.95 6.39
C GLN A 42 9.67 6.44 6.65
N SER A 43 9.97 6.89 7.88
CA SER A 43 9.94 8.31 8.22
C SER A 43 11.07 9.04 7.50
N LEU A 44 10.74 9.88 6.50
CA LEU A 44 11.76 10.70 5.82
C LEU A 44 12.46 11.64 6.81
N ARG A 45 11.73 12.19 7.78
CA ARG A 45 12.30 13.03 8.84
C ARG A 45 13.33 12.28 9.67
N GLY A 46 13.01 11.04 10.06
CA GLY A 46 13.96 10.18 10.79
C GLY A 46 15.18 9.82 9.95
N LEU A 47 15.03 9.68 8.62
CA LEU A 47 16.16 9.46 7.72
C LEU A 47 17.03 10.71 7.53
N VAL A 48 16.44 11.92 7.60
CA VAL A 48 17.19 13.17 7.62
C VAL A 48 18.02 13.26 8.90
N GLU A 49 17.40 13.01 10.05
CA GLU A 49 18.08 12.99 11.37
C GLU A 49 19.22 11.97 11.41
N ALA A 50 19.07 10.82 10.73
CA ALA A 50 20.10 9.79 10.59
C ALA A 50 21.15 10.07 9.48
N GLY A 51 21.08 11.22 8.79
CA GLY A 51 22.01 11.58 7.71
C GLY A 51 21.88 10.72 6.43
N ARG A 52 20.80 9.95 6.29
CA ARG A 52 20.53 9.05 5.15
C ARG A 52 19.66 9.70 4.06
N PHE A 53 19.07 10.85 4.37
CA PHE A 53 18.23 11.60 3.44
C PHE A 53 18.59 13.08 3.50
N ARG A 54 18.63 13.74 2.34
CA ARG A 54 18.97 15.17 2.29
C ARG A 54 17.82 16.02 2.82
N GLU A 55 18.17 16.94 3.72
CA GLU A 55 17.22 17.87 4.34
C GLU A 55 16.58 18.82 3.32
N ASP A 56 17.37 19.34 2.37
CA ASP A 56 16.90 20.24 1.31
C ASP A 56 15.83 19.59 0.40
N LEU A 57 16.05 18.32 0.03
CA LEU A 57 15.07 17.53 -0.70
C LEU A 57 13.83 17.26 0.14
N TYR A 58 13.98 16.92 1.42
CA TYR A 58 12.84 16.68 2.32
C TYR A 58 11.88 17.88 2.33
N TYR A 59 12.38 19.09 2.55
CA TYR A 59 11.53 20.29 2.57
C TYR A 59 10.90 20.61 1.21
N ARG A 60 11.52 20.19 0.10
CA ARG A 60 10.93 20.37 -1.23
C ARG A 60 9.81 19.38 -1.54
N LEU A 61 9.84 18.20 -0.92
CA LEU A 61 8.83 17.16 -1.08
C LEU A 61 7.63 17.32 -0.13
N VAL A 62 7.87 17.85 1.06
CA VAL A 62 6.84 18.02 2.09
C VAL A 62 5.98 19.24 1.80
N GLY A 63 4.96 19.04 0.97
CA GLY A 63 3.88 20.01 0.75
C GLY A 63 2.60 19.60 1.48
N VAL A 64 1.96 18.53 0.99
CA VAL A 64 0.76 17.92 1.60
C VAL A 64 1.08 16.48 1.97
N GLU A 65 1.03 16.17 3.26
CA GLU A 65 1.26 14.82 3.77
C GLU A 65 -0.07 14.08 3.96
N LEU A 66 -0.22 12.94 3.30
CA LEU A 66 -1.35 12.03 3.51
C LEU A 66 -0.87 10.80 4.28
N ARG A 67 -1.36 10.62 5.51
CA ARG A 67 -1.06 9.45 6.34
C ARG A 67 -2.14 8.40 6.17
N THR A 68 -1.78 7.30 5.53
CA THR A 68 -2.67 6.13 5.43
C THR A 68 -2.57 5.31 6.73
N PRO A 69 -3.63 5.21 7.54
CA PRO A 69 -3.60 4.37 8.73
C PRO A 69 -3.52 2.89 8.33
N PRO A 70 -2.89 2.04 9.16
CA PRO A 70 -2.97 0.60 8.95
C PRO A 70 -4.40 0.11 9.10
N LEU A 71 -4.72 -1.02 8.46
CA LEU A 71 -6.08 -1.54 8.35
C LEU A 71 -6.70 -1.90 9.72
N ARG A 72 -5.90 -2.33 10.70
CA ARG A 72 -6.34 -2.51 12.10
C ARG A 72 -6.92 -1.25 12.77
N ARG A 73 -6.58 -0.05 12.29
CA ARG A 73 -7.15 1.23 12.76
C ARG A 73 -8.36 1.67 11.94
N ARG A 74 -8.74 0.91 10.91
CA ARG A 74 -9.83 1.18 9.96
C ARG A 74 -10.63 -0.11 9.76
N ARG A 75 -11.04 -0.75 10.86
CA ARG A 75 -11.70 -2.07 10.83
C ARG A 75 -13.03 -2.04 10.07
N ASP A 76 -13.71 -0.90 10.05
CA ASP A 76 -14.97 -0.73 9.34
C ASP A 76 -14.82 -0.82 7.82
N ASP A 77 -13.64 -0.49 7.28
CA ASP A 77 -13.36 -0.53 5.84
C ASP A 77 -13.00 -1.94 5.36
N ILE A 78 -12.76 -2.88 6.27
CA ILE A 78 -12.32 -4.25 5.92
C ILE A 78 -13.38 -4.92 5.04
N LEU A 79 -14.65 -4.90 5.45
CA LEU A 79 -15.71 -5.61 4.73
C LEU A 79 -15.96 -4.98 3.35
N GLU A 80 -15.93 -3.64 3.24
CA GLU A 80 -16.05 -2.96 1.96
C GLU A 80 -14.90 -3.33 1.01
N LEU A 81 -13.66 -3.41 1.53
CA LEU A 81 -12.52 -3.90 0.75
C LEU A 81 -12.68 -5.36 0.33
N VAL A 82 -13.21 -6.22 1.20
CA VAL A 82 -13.48 -7.62 0.84
C VAL A 82 -14.52 -7.72 -0.26
N GLU A 83 -15.63 -6.99 -0.15
CA GLU A 83 -16.64 -6.93 -1.20
C GLU A 83 -16.06 -6.44 -2.51
N TYR A 84 -15.23 -5.39 -2.47
CA TYR A 84 -14.50 -4.90 -3.64
C TYR A 84 -13.61 -5.98 -4.27
N PHE A 85 -12.84 -6.71 -3.47
CA PHE A 85 -11.97 -7.77 -3.98
C PHE A 85 -12.77 -8.95 -4.54
N LEU A 86 -13.82 -9.40 -3.86
CA LEU A 86 -14.71 -10.45 -4.35
C LEU A 86 -15.34 -10.04 -5.69
N ALA A 87 -15.83 -8.80 -5.80
CA ALA A 87 -16.45 -8.25 -7.01
C ALA A 87 -15.55 -8.35 -8.25
N ARG A 88 -14.23 -8.20 -8.08
CA ARG A 88 -13.24 -8.34 -9.19
C ARG A 88 -13.21 -9.74 -9.78
N HIS A 89 -13.68 -10.75 -9.05
CA HIS A 89 -13.73 -12.15 -9.49
C HIS A 89 -15.15 -12.63 -9.87
N HIS A 90 -16.16 -11.76 -9.82
CA HIS A 90 -17.57 -12.12 -10.10
C HIS A 90 -17.83 -12.64 -11.51
N ARG A 91 -16.96 -12.34 -12.49
CA ARG A 91 -17.07 -12.89 -13.84
C ARG A 91 -17.01 -14.42 -13.89
N PHE A 92 -16.31 -15.03 -12.93
CA PHE A 92 -16.17 -16.49 -12.86
C PHE A 92 -17.13 -17.09 -11.84
N ARG A 93 -17.29 -16.41 -10.70
CA ARG A 93 -18.11 -16.89 -9.59
C ARG A 93 -18.52 -15.76 -8.68
N ARG A 94 -19.82 -15.66 -8.38
CA ARG A 94 -20.34 -14.73 -7.36
C ARG A 94 -20.22 -15.38 -5.99
N LEU A 95 -19.37 -14.81 -5.15
CA LEU A 95 -19.11 -15.27 -3.79
C LEU A 95 -19.71 -14.28 -2.79
N SER A 96 -20.28 -14.80 -1.71
CA SER A 96 -20.68 -14.02 -0.54
C SER A 96 -19.94 -14.51 0.70
N LEU A 97 -19.86 -13.67 1.74
CA LEU A 97 -19.35 -14.07 3.04
C LEU A 97 -20.49 -14.61 3.91
N SER A 98 -20.18 -15.61 4.74
CA SER A 98 -21.00 -15.90 5.93
C SER A 98 -20.67 -14.92 7.06
N ASP A 99 -21.59 -14.75 8.00
CA ASP A 99 -21.42 -13.83 9.15
C ASP A 99 -20.15 -14.16 9.94
N GLY A 100 -19.91 -15.45 10.23
CA GLY A 100 -18.69 -15.86 10.96
C GLY A 100 -17.39 -15.60 10.19
N ALA A 101 -17.41 -15.69 8.85
CA ALA A 101 -16.25 -15.32 8.05
C ALA A 101 -16.03 -13.81 8.05
N ALA A 102 -17.11 -13.02 7.95
CA ALA A 102 -17.04 -11.56 8.00
C ALA A 102 -16.50 -11.08 9.36
N GLU A 103 -16.96 -11.67 10.46
CA GLU A 103 -16.49 -11.32 11.80
C GLU A 103 -15.01 -11.63 11.99
N ALA A 104 -14.54 -12.81 11.57
CA ALA A 104 -13.13 -13.19 11.64
C ALA A 104 -12.23 -12.30 10.77
N LEU A 105 -12.69 -11.91 9.57
CA LEU A 105 -11.97 -10.97 8.73
C LEU A 105 -11.87 -9.59 9.38
N ARG A 106 -12.92 -9.13 10.08
CA ARG A 106 -12.96 -7.83 10.77
C ARG A 106 -12.13 -7.82 12.05
N SER A 107 -12.03 -8.94 12.77
CA SER A 107 -11.31 -9.02 14.05
C SER A 107 -9.79 -9.08 13.87
N TYR A 108 -9.32 -9.65 12.76
CA TYR A 108 -7.88 -9.79 12.48
C TYR A 108 -7.17 -8.45 12.26
N ASP A 109 -5.91 -8.36 12.70
CA ASP A 109 -5.14 -7.10 12.70
C ASP A 109 -4.50 -6.74 11.35
N TRP A 110 -4.48 -7.65 10.38
CA TRP A 110 -3.93 -7.44 9.04
C TRP A 110 -2.53 -6.79 9.06
N PRO A 111 -1.48 -7.48 9.57
CA PRO A 111 -0.11 -6.95 9.57
C PRO A 111 0.38 -6.56 8.18
N GLY A 112 -0.05 -7.25 7.12
CA GLY A 112 0.22 -6.90 5.72
C GLY A 112 -0.83 -5.98 5.07
N ASN A 113 -1.76 -5.42 5.85
CA ASN A 113 -2.82 -4.50 5.44
C ASN A 113 -3.62 -5.02 4.23
N ALA A 114 -4.04 -4.13 3.32
CA ALA A 114 -4.82 -4.47 2.14
C ALA A 114 -4.12 -5.49 1.22
N CYS A 115 -2.78 -5.53 1.18
CA CYS A 115 -2.05 -6.51 0.38
C CYS A 115 -2.23 -7.94 0.89
N GLU A 116 -2.19 -8.13 2.21
CA GLU A 116 -2.48 -9.44 2.82
C GLU A 116 -3.95 -9.80 2.65
N LEU A 117 -4.86 -8.85 2.89
CA LEU A 117 -6.30 -9.04 2.71
C LEU A 117 -6.62 -9.52 1.29
N GLN A 118 -6.13 -8.81 0.27
CA GLN A 118 -6.35 -9.17 -1.13
C GLN A 118 -5.86 -10.61 -1.42
N ARG A 119 -4.65 -10.97 -0.97
CA ARG A 119 -4.10 -12.33 -1.19
C ARG A 119 -4.94 -13.41 -0.52
N VAL A 120 -5.44 -13.14 0.69
CA VAL A 120 -6.35 -14.06 1.39
C VAL A 120 -7.63 -14.25 0.59
N ILE A 121 -8.26 -13.16 0.13
CA ILE A 121 -9.50 -13.23 -0.66
C ILE A 121 -9.28 -13.95 -2.00
N GLU A 122 -8.20 -13.65 -2.71
CA GLU A 122 -7.83 -14.34 -3.95
C GLU A 122 -7.71 -15.86 -3.74
N ARG A 123 -7.03 -16.28 -2.66
CA ARG A 123 -6.92 -17.70 -2.30
C ARG A 123 -8.28 -18.33 -1.99
N VAL A 124 -9.12 -17.64 -1.23
CA VAL A 124 -10.47 -18.11 -0.89
C VAL A 124 -11.31 -18.28 -2.15
N VAL A 125 -11.26 -17.34 -3.09
CA VAL A 125 -11.98 -17.43 -4.36
C VAL A 125 -11.58 -18.67 -5.16
N THR A 126 -10.30 -19.04 -5.15
CA THR A 126 -9.80 -20.23 -5.83
C THR A 126 -10.20 -21.54 -5.13
N LEU A 127 -10.21 -21.56 -3.80
CA LEU A 127 -10.34 -22.81 -3.01
C LEU A 127 -11.74 -23.09 -2.49
N ALA A 128 -12.60 -22.06 -2.38
CA ALA A 128 -13.91 -22.22 -1.79
C ALA A 128 -14.74 -23.28 -2.55
N PRO A 129 -15.32 -24.28 -1.86
CA PRO A 129 -16.11 -25.30 -2.54
C PRO A 129 -17.46 -24.75 -3.04
N GLY A 130 -18.00 -23.74 -2.35
CA GLY A 130 -19.33 -23.16 -2.61
C GLY A 130 -19.31 -21.67 -2.95
N ASN A 131 -20.50 -21.10 -3.15
CA ASN A 131 -20.68 -19.66 -3.40
C ASN A 131 -20.68 -18.83 -2.11
N VAL A 132 -20.56 -19.47 -0.95
CA VAL A 132 -20.52 -18.82 0.37
C VAL A 132 -19.20 -19.16 1.02
N VAL A 133 -18.41 -18.15 1.31
CA VAL A 133 -17.16 -18.22 2.07
C VAL A 133 -17.50 -18.39 3.54
N ARG A 134 -17.14 -19.56 4.08
CA ARG A 134 -17.32 -19.91 5.48
C ARG A 134 -16.04 -19.66 6.27
N LEU A 135 -16.18 -19.61 7.59
CA LEU A 135 -15.04 -19.51 8.50
C LEU A 135 -14.00 -20.62 8.27
N SER A 136 -14.46 -21.83 7.93
CA SER A 136 -13.63 -22.98 7.58
C SER A 136 -12.80 -22.82 6.31
N ASP A 137 -13.19 -21.89 5.42
CA ASP A 137 -12.49 -21.63 4.16
C ASP A 137 -11.35 -20.62 4.35
N LEU A 138 -11.30 -19.95 5.51
CA LEU A 138 -10.25 -19.00 5.86
C LEU A 138 -9.02 -19.73 6.43
N SER A 139 -7.85 -19.09 6.32
CA SER A 139 -6.60 -19.60 6.92
C SER A 139 -6.74 -19.72 8.45
N PRO A 140 -6.20 -20.78 9.09
CA PRO A 140 -6.23 -20.93 10.55
C PRO A 140 -5.67 -19.72 11.32
N ALA A 141 -4.78 -18.94 10.71
CA ALA A 141 -4.25 -17.70 11.31
C ALA A 141 -5.35 -16.66 11.58
N LEU A 142 -6.42 -16.64 10.78
CA LEU A 142 -7.58 -15.76 10.92
C LEU A 142 -8.60 -16.30 11.93
N THR A 143 -8.51 -17.58 12.27
CA THR A 143 -9.49 -18.31 13.10
C THR A 143 -9.07 -18.45 14.57
N ARG A 144 -7.81 -18.14 14.91
CA ARG A 144 -7.21 -18.39 16.24
C ARG A 144 -7.83 -17.63 17.42
N GLU A 145 -8.75 -16.69 17.19
CA GLU A 145 -9.51 -16.01 18.25
C GLU A 145 -10.87 -16.66 18.58
N TYR A 146 -11.25 -17.75 17.89
CA TYR A 146 -12.54 -18.45 18.10
C TYR A 146 -12.41 -19.87 18.69
N ALA A 147 -11.32 -20.16 19.41
CA ALA A 147 -11.15 -21.41 20.16
C ALA A 147 -11.24 -21.15 21.66
#